data_AF-A0A354FW59-F1
#
_entry.id   AF-A0A354FW59-F1
#
_cell.length_a   1.000
_cell.length_b   1.000
_cell.length_c   1.000
_cell.angle_alpha   90.00
_cell.angle_beta   90.00
_cell.angle_gamma   90.00
#
_symmetry.space_group_name_H-M   'P 1'
#
loop_
_entity.id
_entity.type
_entity.pdbx_description
1 polymer ?
#
loop_
_entity_poly.entity_id
_entity_poly.type
_entity_poly.pdbx_seq_one_letter_code
_entity_poly.pdbx_strand_id
1 'polypeptide(L)'
;IHTAYNRKIEMENSEHLDSLERHIMLNAIDQKWQEHLYAMDSLREGVQLRAQGQKDPLVEYKMESYKLFTALMDTIDEGAVHNLFRFTTIREIDPVLADAPQQTSGGSENNMAVSGSSSVVPEAGSGSDESGLKLNLPKRRPIAKVGRNEPCICGSGKKYKQCCGRMTE
;
A
#
# COMPACT_ATOMS: atom_id res chain seq x y z
N ILE A 1 11.29 9.99 29.47
CA ILE A 1 10.34 9.15 28.69
C ILE A 1 9.47 8.30 29.61
N HIS A 2 10.03 7.50 30.53
CA HIS A 2 9.25 6.67 31.47
C HIS A 2 8.17 7.44 32.26
N THR A 3 8.47 8.63 32.78
CA THR A 3 7.46 9.45 33.48
C THR A 3 6.30 9.88 32.59
N ALA A 4 6.58 10.24 31.33
CA ALA A 4 5.55 10.63 30.36
C ALA A 4 4.71 9.42 29.93
N TYR A 5 5.35 8.26 29.78
CA TYR A 5 4.67 7.00 29.50
C TYR A 5 3.75 6.59 30.65
N ASN A 6 4.21 6.64 31.90
CA ASN A 6 3.38 6.34 33.08
C ASN A 6 2.14 7.24 33.17
N ARG A 7 2.29 8.53 32.84
CA ARG A 7 1.16 9.45 32.76
C ARG A 7 0.18 9.10 31.63
N LYS A 8 0.68 8.56 30.51
CA LYS A 8 -0.15 8.15 29.38
C LYS A 8 -1.00 6.93 29.74
N ILE A 9 -0.41 5.92 30.36
CA ILE A 9 -1.10 4.67 30.69
C ILE A 9 -2.23 4.87 31.73
N GLU A 10 -2.14 5.89 32.59
CA GLU A 10 -3.21 6.25 33.54
C GLU A 10 -4.53 6.64 32.84
N MET A 11 -4.47 7.11 31.59
CA MET A 11 -5.65 7.52 30.83
C MET A 11 -6.15 6.44 29.85
N GLU A 12 -5.50 5.28 29.80
CA GLU A 12 -5.82 4.20 28.87
C GLU A 12 -6.39 2.97 29.57
N ASN A 13 -7.20 2.18 28.86
CA ASN A 13 -7.75 0.95 29.42
C ASN A 13 -6.65 -0.12 29.53
N SER A 14 -6.42 -0.61 30.75
CA SER A 14 -5.40 -1.62 31.08
C SER A 14 -5.57 -2.93 30.31
N GLU A 15 -6.77 -3.32 29.88
CA GLU A 15 -7.01 -4.58 29.18
C GLU A 15 -6.41 -4.58 27.76
N HIS A 16 -6.39 -3.42 27.11
CA HIS A 16 -6.01 -3.30 25.70
C HIS A 16 -4.57 -2.83 25.50
N LEU A 17 -3.88 -2.44 26.58
CA LEU A 17 -2.58 -1.79 26.55
C LEU A 17 -1.48 -2.66 25.89
N ASP A 18 -1.37 -3.94 26.25
CA ASP A 18 -0.38 -4.85 25.64
C ASP A 18 -0.61 -5.02 24.12
N SER A 19 -1.88 -5.18 23.73
CA SER A 19 -2.23 -5.33 22.31
C SER A 19 -1.96 -4.06 21.51
N LEU A 20 -2.19 -2.88 22.10
CA LEU A 20 -1.92 -1.59 21.50
C LEU A 20 -0.40 -1.39 21.30
N GLU A 21 0.41 -1.64 22.33
CA GLU A 21 1.86 -1.51 22.25
C GLU A 21 2.44 -2.43 21.19
N ARG A 22 2.03 -3.69 21.19
CA ARG A 22 2.42 -4.65 20.16
C ARG A 22 2.02 -4.17 18.78
N HIS A 23 0.81 -3.66 18.61
CA HIS A 23 0.33 -3.15 17.33
C HIS A 23 1.16 -1.96 16.85
N ILE A 24 1.49 -1.01 17.73
CA ILE A 24 2.31 0.16 17.42
C ILE A 24 3.71 -0.26 16.99
N MET A 25 4.35 -1.19 17.72
CA MET A 25 5.68 -1.70 17.39
C MET A 25 5.68 -2.42 16.04
N LEU A 26 4.74 -3.36 15.83
CA LEU A 26 4.64 -4.10 14.58
C LEU A 26 4.36 -3.19 13.39
N ASN A 27 3.46 -2.22 13.54
CA ASN A 27 3.15 -1.27 12.47
C ASN A 27 4.36 -0.40 12.10
N ALA A 28 5.12 0.07 13.09
CA ALA A 28 6.34 0.84 12.86
C ALA A 28 7.40 0.02 12.10
N ILE A 29 7.60 -1.24 12.50
CA ILE A 29 8.54 -2.16 11.85
C ILE A 29 8.09 -2.46 10.41
N ASP A 30 6.85 -2.88 10.20
CA ASP A 30 6.35 -3.30 8.89
C ASP A 30 6.44 -2.17 7.86
N GLN A 31 6.01 -0.96 8.24
CA GLN A 31 6.02 0.21 7.37
C GLN A 31 7.46 0.57 6.94
N LYS A 32 8.38 0.58 7.91
CA LYS A 32 9.77 0.98 7.67
C LYS A 32 10.58 -0.11 6.96
N TRP A 33 10.26 -1.37 7.23
CA TRP A 33 10.89 -2.51 6.55
C TRP A 33 10.56 -2.54 5.06
N GLN A 34 9.30 -2.30 4.68
CA GLN A 34 8.92 -2.20 3.26
C GLN A 34 9.70 -1.10 2.55
N GLU A 35 9.78 0.09 3.15
CA GLU A 35 10.57 1.22 2.63
C GLU A 35 12.06 0.84 2.47
N HIS A 36 12.62 0.13 3.45
CA HIS A 36 13.99 -0.37 3.38
C HIS A 36 14.21 -1.36 2.23
N LEU A 37 13.27 -2.29 1.99
CA LEU A 37 13.38 -3.23 0.86
C LEU A 37 13.42 -2.50 -0.48
N TYR A 38 12.60 -1.47 -0.68
CA TYR A 38 12.67 -0.63 -1.88
C TYR A 38 14.01 0.10 -2.01
N ALA A 39 14.54 0.62 -0.90
CA ALA A 39 15.86 1.27 -0.89
C ALA A 39 16.99 0.28 -1.22
N MET A 40 16.90 -0.96 -0.73
CA MET A 40 17.87 -2.02 -0.99
C MET A 40 17.86 -2.49 -2.44
N ASP A 41 16.68 -2.59 -3.06
CA ASP A 41 16.55 -2.89 -4.49
C ASP A 41 17.16 -1.77 -5.35
N SER A 42 16.88 -0.51 -5.03
CA SER A 42 17.49 0.64 -5.71
C SER A 42 19.02 0.69 -5.53
N LEU A 43 19.51 0.40 -4.31
CA LEU A 43 20.94 0.32 -4.03
C LEU A 43 21.62 -0.76 -4.88
N ARG A 44 20.98 -1.93 -5.02
CA ARG A 44 21.49 -3.04 -5.83
C ARG A 44 21.68 -2.63 -7.30
N GLU A 45 20.68 -1.97 -7.88
CA GLU A 45 20.78 -1.44 -9.26
C GLU A 45 21.87 -0.38 -9.39
N GLY A 46 22.00 0.52 -8.40
CA GLY A 46 23.00 1.60 -8.40
C GLY A 46 24.44 1.12 -8.23
N VAL A 47 24.68 0.05 -7.45
CA VAL A 47 26.01 -0.54 -7.26
C VAL A 47 26.54 -1.16 -8.57
N GLN A 48 25.64 -1.72 -9.38
CA GLN A 48 26.00 -2.28 -10.70
C GLN A 48 26.68 -1.23 -11.60
N LEU A 49 26.27 0.04 -11.51
CA LEU A 49 26.85 1.15 -12.26
C LEU A 49 28.21 1.59 -11.68
N ARG A 50 28.41 1.52 -10.36
CA ARG A 50 29.67 1.87 -9.68
C ARG A 50 30.78 0.84 -9.87
N ALA A 51 30.42 -0.39 -10.22
CA ALA A 51 31.37 -1.43 -10.64
C ALA A 51 32.30 -0.98 -11.77
N GLN A 52 31.85 -0.02 -12.60
CA GLN A 52 32.64 0.55 -13.70
C GLN A 52 33.81 1.43 -13.21
N GLY A 53 33.83 1.82 -11.92
CA GLY A 53 34.86 2.65 -11.30
C GLY A 53 36.00 1.89 -10.60
N GLN A 54 36.24 0.62 -10.94
CA GLN A 54 37.28 -0.25 -10.35
C GLN A 54 37.17 -0.50 -8.84
N LYS A 55 36.04 -0.13 -8.21
CA LYS A 55 35.71 -0.50 -6.84
C LYS A 55 34.98 -1.83 -6.82
N ASP A 56 35.23 -2.64 -5.79
CA ASP A 56 34.52 -3.92 -5.61
C ASP A 56 33.03 -3.63 -5.31
N PRO A 57 32.11 -4.03 -6.21
CA PRO A 57 30.68 -3.77 -6.05
C PRO A 57 30.12 -4.42 -4.78
N LEU A 58 30.63 -5.59 -4.40
CA LEU A 58 30.13 -6.33 -3.25
C LEU A 58 30.45 -5.60 -1.94
N VAL A 59 31.64 -5.02 -1.85
CA VAL A 59 32.08 -4.26 -0.67
C VAL A 59 31.26 -2.98 -0.52
N GLU A 60 31.08 -2.22 -1.61
CA GLU A 60 30.26 -1.00 -1.60
C GLU A 60 28.79 -1.29 -1.25
N TYR A 61 28.21 -2.35 -1.82
CA TYR A 61 26.86 -2.79 -1.45
C TYR A 61 26.76 -3.11 0.05
N LYS A 62 27.69 -3.88 0.59
CA LYS A 62 27.67 -4.26 2.01
C LYS A 62 27.82 -3.04 2.94
N MET A 63 28.70 -2.11 2.59
CA MET A 63 28.92 -0.90 3.37
C MET A 63 27.70 0.02 3.36
N GLU A 64 27.14 0.30 2.18
CA GLU A 64 25.97 1.17 2.04
C GLU A 64 24.70 0.53 2.62
N SER A 65 24.48 -0.76 2.39
CA SER A 65 23.33 -1.48 2.97
C SER A 65 23.36 -1.48 4.49
N TYR A 66 24.53 -1.64 5.10
CA TYR A 66 24.67 -1.56 6.56
C TYR A 66 24.35 -0.16 7.11
N LYS A 67 24.77 0.90 6.41
CA LYS A 67 24.38 2.28 6.76
C LYS A 67 22.87 2.46 6.71
N LEU A 68 22.23 2.00 5.63
CA LEU A 68 20.77 2.05 5.48
C LEU A 68 20.06 1.27 6.58
N PHE A 69 20.58 0.10 6.97
CA PHE A 69 20.02 -0.72 8.04
C PHE A 69 20.14 -0.06 9.42
N THR A 70 21.27 0.58 9.71
CA THR A 70 21.45 1.30 10.98
C THR A 70 20.49 2.48 11.07
N ALA A 71 20.39 3.27 10.00
CA ALA A 71 19.42 4.35 9.90
C ALA A 71 17.97 3.85 10.00
N LEU A 72 17.66 2.69 9.41
CA LEU A 72 16.35 2.05 9.55
C LEU A 72 16.00 1.81 11.03
N MET A 73 16.92 1.24 11.81
CA MET A 73 16.65 0.96 13.23
C MET A 73 16.37 2.24 14.01
N ASP A 74 17.16 3.28 13.81
CA ASP A 74 16.91 4.58 14.44
C ASP A 74 15.53 5.14 14.07
N THR A 75 15.13 5.02 12.79
CA THR A 75 13.80 5.49 12.35
C THR A 75 12.63 4.64 12.85
N ILE A 76 12.84 3.34 13.07
CA ILE A 76 11.84 2.46 13.68
C ILE A 76 11.62 2.86 15.13
N ASP A 77 12.71 3.06 15.89
CA ASP A 77 12.64 3.44 17.30
C ASP A 77 11.96 4.81 17.46
N GLU A 78 12.34 5.79 16.65
CA GLU A 78 11.70 7.11 16.63
C GLU A 78 10.22 7.01 16.24
N GLY A 79 9.91 6.25 15.19
CA GLY A 79 8.54 6.04 14.71
C GLY A 79 7.66 5.34 15.75
N ALA A 80 8.19 4.33 16.44
CA ALA A 80 7.49 3.60 17.49
C ALA A 80 7.17 4.50 18.68
N VAL A 81 8.15 5.26 19.18
CA VAL A 81 7.95 6.19 20.31
C VAL A 81 7.00 7.33 19.91
N HIS A 82 7.15 7.89 18.71
CA HIS A 82 6.28 8.94 18.20
C HIS A 82 4.83 8.45 18.06
N ASN A 83 4.62 7.27 17.46
CA ASN A 83 3.30 6.67 17.33
C ASN A 83 2.72 6.30 18.70
N LEU A 84 3.55 5.83 19.64
CA LEU A 84 3.13 5.56 21.00
C LEU A 84 2.55 6.79 21.67
N PHE A 85 3.14 7.98 21.54
CA PHE A 85 2.59 9.18 22.18
C PHE A 85 1.47 9.85 21.38
N ARG A 86 1.36 9.57 20.08
CA ARG A 86 0.32 10.15 19.21
C ARG A 86 -0.98 9.33 19.16
N PHE A 87 -0.90 8.02 19.34
CA PHE A 87 -2.07 7.16 19.49
C PHE A 87 -2.66 7.34 20.90
N THR A 88 -3.75 8.09 21.01
CA THR A 88 -4.67 8.06 22.15
C THR A 88 -5.87 7.20 21.78
N THR A 89 -6.21 6.19 22.58
CA THR A 89 -7.37 5.32 22.32
C THR A 89 -8.70 5.95 22.77
N ILE A 90 -8.82 7.28 22.71
CA ILE A 90 -10.11 7.95 22.85
C ILE A 90 -10.97 7.58 21.64
N ARG A 91 -11.63 6.43 21.77
CA ARG A 91 -12.82 6.00 21.06
C ARG A 91 -13.90 5.78 22.10
N GLU A 92 -14.24 6.85 22.81
CA GLU A 92 -15.67 7.15 22.87
C GLU A 92 -16.02 7.62 21.45
N ILE A 93 -16.38 6.67 20.59
CA ILE A 93 -17.12 7.02 19.38
C ILE A 93 -18.40 7.61 19.93
N ASP A 94 -18.54 8.94 19.84
CA ASP A 94 -19.79 9.61 20.14
C ASP A 94 -20.93 8.83 19.43
N PRO A 95 -21.93 8.29 20.15
CA PRO A 95 -23.02 7.54 19.54
C PRO A 95 -23.81 8.39 18.53
N VAL A 96 -23.57 9.69 18.47
CA VAL A 96 -24.15 10.66 17.54
C VAL A 96 -23.77 10.39 16.07
N LEU A 97 -22.63 9.74 15.78
CA LEU A 97 -22.23 9.40 14.40
C LEU A 97 -22.78 8.04 13.91
N ALA A 98 -23.38 7.24 14.78
CA ALA A 98 -23.96 5.94 14.42
C ALA A 98 -25.36 6.06 13.79
N ASP A 99 -26.03 7.21 13.94
CA ASP A 99 -27.40 7.45 13.45
C ASP A 99 -27.44 8.34 12.19
N ALA A 100 -26.30 8.56 11.52
CA ALA A 100 -26.29 9.27 10.25
C ALA A 100 -27.03 8.41 9.19
N PRO A 101 -28.19 8.84 8.67
CA PRO A 101 -28.92 8.07 7.69
C PRO A 101 -28.07 7.97 6.42
N GLN A 102 -27.69 6.74 6.09
CA GLN A 102 -27.06 6.38 4.83
C GLN A 102 -28.06 6.69 3.72
N GLN A 103 -27.98 7.89 3.13
CA GLN A 103 -28.77 8.26 1.97
C GLN A 103 -28.38 7.33 0.82
N THR A 104 -29.22 6.34 0.62
CA THR A 104 -29.25 5.48 -0.54
C THR A 104 -29.69 6.34 -1.73
N SER A 105 -28.75 6.97 -2.44
CA SER A 105 -29.05 7.58 -3.73
C SER A 105 -29.18 6.48 -4.79
N GLY A 106 -30.31 5.77 -4.74
CA GLY A 106 -30.79 4.94 -5.83
C GLY A 106 -31.42 5.83 -6.90
N GLY A 107 -30.83 5.81 -8.09
CA GLY A 107 -31.50 5.90 -9.39
C GLY A 107 -32.20 7.21 -9.78
N SER A 108 -31.63 7.91 -10.76
CA SER A 108 -32.42 8.38 -11.90
C SER A 108 -31.52 8.71 -13.09
N GLU A 109 -31.58 7.83 -14.09
CA GLU A 109 -31.11 8.11 -15.45
C GLU A 109 -32.14 9.01 -16.17
N ASN A 110 -31.64 9.99 -16.93
CA ASN A 110 -32.06 10.39 -18.29
C ASN A 110 -32.18 11.90 -18.54
N ASN A 111 -31.42 12.32 -19.56
CA ASN A 111 -31.68 13.35 -20.57
C ASN A 111 -31.97 14.81 -20.14
N MET A 112 -31.14 15.74 -20.60
CA MET A 112 -31.45 16.55 -21.79
C MET A 112 -30.29 17.46 -22.20
N ALA A 113 -30.11 17.56 -23.52
CA ALA A 113 -29.10 18.32 -24.24
C ALA A 113 -29.46 19.82 -24.42
N VAL A 114 -28.43 20.60 -24.78
CA VAL A 114 -28.37 21.60 -25.87
C VAL A 114 -28.04 23.06 -25.51
N SER A 115 -27.16 23.62 -26.36
CA SER A 115 -26.81 25.04 -26.64
C SER A 115 -25.46 25.49 -26.06
N GLY A 116 -24.46 25.95 -26.81
CA GLY A 116 -24.36 26.25 -28.25
C GLY A 116 -23.38 27.42 -28.47
N SER A 117 -22.63 27.37 -29.60
CA SER A 117 -21.84 28.46 -30.22
C SER A 117 -20.42 28.69 -29.68
N SER A 118 -19.35 28.91 -30.43
CA SER A 118 -18.91 28.81 -31.85
C SER A 118 -17.38 29.00 -31.78
N SER A 119 -16.52 28.35 -32.57
CA SER A 119 -16.09 28.87 -33.88
C SER A 119 -15.02 27.95 -34.50
N VAL A 120 -14.94 28.05 -35.83
CA VAL A 120 -14.33 27.17 -36.83
C VAL A 120 -12.88 27.56 -37.19
N VAL A 121 -12.01 26.52 -37.31
CA VAL A 121 -10.86 26.20 -38.24
C VAL A 121 -9.98 27.31 -38.88
N PRO A 122 -8.68 27.07 -39.22
CA PRO A 122 -8.24 25.94 -40.08
C PRO A 122 -6.86 25.29 -39.83
N GLU A 123 -6.64 24.28 -40.68
CA GLU A 123 -5.67 23.18 -40.69
C GLU A 123 -4.47 23.46 -41.62
N ALA A 124 -3.25 23.03 -41.23
CA ALA A 124 -2.18 22.59 -42.14
C ALA A 124 -0.95 22.01 -41.40
N GLY A 125 -0.64 20.73 -41.67
CA GLY A 125 0.73 20.29 -42.03
C GLY A 125 1.75 19.84 -40.97
N SER A 126 1.91 18.50 -40.87
CA SER A 126 3.18 17.74 -40.82
C SER A 126 4.19 17.90 -39.66
N GLY A 127 4.43 16.79 -38.94
CA GLY A 127 5.80 16.35 -38.63
C GLY A 127 6.15 15.98 -37.18
N SER A 128 6.60 14.72 -37.03
CA SER A 128 7.58 14.18 -36.05
C SER A 128 7.25 13.95 -34.57
N ASP A 129 7.45 12.67 -34.21
CA ASP A 129 7.97 12.11 -32.96
C ASP A 129 7.08 12.02 -31.70
N GLU A 130 6.28 10.96 -31.68
CA GLU A 130 5.70 10.37 -30.47
C GLU A 130 6.78 9.59 -29.69
N SER A 131 7.53 10.29 -28.83
CA SER A 131 8.35 9.66 -27.79
C SER A 131 7.50 9.38 -26.54
N GLY A 132 6.65 8.35 -26.62
CA GLY A 132 5.92 7.82 -25.47
C GLY A 132 6.84 7.02 -24.55
N LEU A 133 7.03 7.50 -23.31
CA LEU A 133 7.71 6.79 -22.22
C LEU A 133 7.05 5.42 -21.97
N LYS A 134 7.73 4.33 -22.36
CA LYS A 134 7.28 2.96 -22.07
C LYS A 134 7.55 2.60 -20.61
N LEU A 135 6.56 2.81 -19.77
CA LEU A 135 6.55 2.34 -18.38
C LEU A 135 6.44 0.80 -18.38
N ASN A 136 7.51 0.10 -18.00
CA ASN A 136 7.52 -1.36 -17.86
C ASN A 136 6.80 -1.75 -16.55
N LEU A 137 5.48 -1.87 -16.59
CA LEU A 137 4.71 -2.50 -15.51
C LEU A 137 4.90 -4.03 -15.55
N PRO A 138 5.11 -4.70 -14.40
CA PRO A 138 5.16 -6.15 -14.35
C PRO A 138 3.83 -6.73 -14.82
N LYS A 139 3.88 -7.46 -15.94
CA LYS A 139 2.73 -8.15 -16.56
C LYS A 139 2.20 -9.19 -15.57
N ARG A 140 1.16 -8.82 -14.80
CA ARG A 140 0.41 -9.77 -13.98
C ARG A 140 0.00 -10.93 -14.87
N ARG A 141 0.41 -12.15 -14.51
CA ARG A 141 -0.02 -13.37 -15.21
C ARG A 141 -1.56 -13.37 -15.18
N PRO A 142 -2.25 -13.54 -16.32
CA PRO A 142 -3.69 -13.67 -16.29
C PRO A 142 -4.02 -14.92 -15.45
N ILE A 143 -4.70 -14.74 -14.33
CA ILE A 143 -5.34 -15.85 -13.63
C ILE A 143 -6.28 -16.47 -14.65
N ALA A 144 -5.98 -17.70 -15.05
CA ALA A 144 -6.81 -18.45 -15.98
C ALA A 144 -8.22 -18.49 -15.39
N LYS A 145 -9.19 -17.95 -16.13
CA LYS A 145 -10.61 -18.01 -15.75
C LYS A 145 -11.03 -19.47 -15.81
N VAL A 146 -10.95 -20.16 -14.67
CA VAL A 146 -11.37 -21.55 -14.55
C VAL A 146 -12.86 -21.66 -14.90
N GLY A 147 -13.16 -22.51 -15.87
CA GLY A 147 -14.53 -22.77 -16.30
C GLY A 147 -15.34 -23.46 -15.20
N ARG A 148 -16.66 -23.24 -15.17
CA ARG A 148 -17.57 -23.79 -14.13
C ARG A 148 -17.47 -25.33 -13.96
N ASN A 149 -17.07 -26.07 -14.99
CA ASN A 149 -16.90 -27.53 -14.98
C ASN A 149 -15.44 -28.02 -14.93
N GLU A 150 -14.44 -27.12 -14.94
CA GLU A 150 -13.01 -27.47 -14.89
C GLU A 150 -12.57 -27.91 -13.48
N PRO A 151 -11.46 -28.68 -13.36
CA PRO A 151 -10.91 -29.03 -12.06
C PRO A 151 -10.62 -27.78 -11.24
N CYS A 152 -11.07 -27.76 -9.99
CA CYS A 152 -10.90 -26.60 -9.15
C CYS A 152 -9.45 -26.42 -8.72
N ILE A 153 -8.96 -25.18 -8.84
CA ILE A 153 -7.64 -24.74 -8.35
C ILE A 153 -7.47 -24.85 -6.82
N CYS A 154 -8.53 -25.18 -6.08
CA CYS A 154 -8.50 -25.49 -4.64
C CYS A 154 -7.74 -26.80 -4.30
N GLY A 155 -7.29 -27.56 -5.30
CA GLY A 155 -6.60 -28.85 -5.09
C GLY A 155 -7.53 -30.00 -4.68
N SER A 156 -8.85 -29.76 -4.58
CA SER A 156 -9.83 -30.76 -4.14
C SER A 156 -10.12 -31.87 -5.16
N GLY A 157 -9.63 -31.77 -6.40
CA GLY A 157 -9.95 -32.71 -7.49
C GLY A 157 -11.40 -32.67 -8.00
N LYS A 158 -12.26 -31.83 -7.42
CA LYS A 158 -13.67 -31.66 -7.80
C LYS A 158 -13.83 -30.57 -8.87
N LYS A 159 -14.91 -30.63 -9.67
CA LYS A 159 -15.26 -29.56 -10.63
C LYS A 159 -15.52 -28.24 -9.89
N TYR A 160 -15.16 -27.10 -10.49
CA TYR A 160 -15.25 -25.78 -9.86
C TYR A 160 -16.63 -25.49 -9.24
N LYS A 161 -17.73 -25.78 -9.95
CA LYS A 161 -19.11 -25.63 -9.45
C LYS A 161 -19.48 -26.48 -8.22
N GLN A 162 -18.69 -27.49 -7.89
CA GLN A 162 -18.87 -28.38 -6.74
C GLN A 162 -17.83 -28.16 -5.63
N CYS A 163 -16.79 -27.33 -5.84
CA CYS A 163 -15.84 -26.84 -4.82
C CYS A 163 -16.14 -25.34 -4.55
N CYS A 164 -15.22 -24.45 -4.95
CA CYS A 164 -15.28 -23.01 -4.66
C CYS A 164 -16.40 -22.25 -5.38
N GLY A 165 -16.98 -22.81 -6.44
CA GLY A 165 -18.09 -22.22 -7.20
C GLY A 165 -19.46 -22.76 -6.81
N ARG A 166 -19.59 -23.44 -5.67
CA ARG A 166 -20.85 -23.99 -5.17
C ARG A 166 -21.67 -22.88 -4.51
N MET A 167 -22.78 -22.50 -5.14
CA MET A 167 -23.83 -21.73 -4.46
C MET A 167 -24.70 -22.72 -3.70
N THR A 168 -24.67 -22.67 -2.39
CA THR A 168 -25.67 -23.33 -1.55
C THR A 168 -26.91 -22.45 -1.54
N GLU A 169 -28.03 -22.97 -2.05
CA GLU A 169 -29.37 -22.53 -1.62
C GLU A 169 -29.69 -23.14 -0.26
#